data_AF-A0A3P6UPC0-F1
#
_entry.id   AF-A0A3P6UPC0-F1
#
_cell.length_a   1.000
_cell.length_b   1.000
_cell.length_c   1.000
_cell.angle_alpha   90.00
_cell.angle_beta   90.00
_cell.angle_gamma   90.00
#
_symmetry.space_group_name_H-M   'P 1'
#
loop_
_entity.id
_entity.type
_entity.pdbx_description
1 polymer ?
#
loop_
_entity_poly.entity_id
_entity_poly.type
_entity_poly.pdbx_seq_one_letter_code
_entity_poly.pdbx_strand_id
1 'polypeptide(L)'
;MVQHLHAFLYTIAVILQSSGVDARLRSLCFKAWTIQLTAHEQELLILTCNILGTVGGVLSEPSISENWVTDSADRSVAQRTSDRVDVKETRDVTSHARIEASSRQAMVVCLTDGSPETFWESGEEDKSRSRTLNVTFENCTPVLLCLFIDNSRDEACRTSQISFRAALSDGSRKDLLSKNLDQNFCGWVKCCVASVTHVNISLKGPHNASRVRQ
;
A
#
# COMPACT_ATOMS: atom_id res chain seq x y z
N MET A 1 3.51 -40.47 10.15
CA MET A 1 3.01 -39.10 10.43
C MET A 1 3.93 -38.03 9.84
N VAL A 2 5.22 -37.98 10.22
CA VAL A 2 6.20 -36.99 9.71
C VAL A 2 6.39 -37.02 8.19
N GLN A 3 6.53 -38.21 7.59
CA GLN A 3 6.68 -38.34 6.12
C GLN A 3 5.48 -37.80 5.33
N HIS A 4 4.27 -37.95 5.86
CA HIS A 4 3.06 -37.45 5.19
C HIS A 4 2.96 -35.93 5.29
N LEU A 5 3.37 -35.35 6.43
CA LEU A 5 3.51 -33.90 6.60
C LEU A 5 4.58 -33.33 5.66
N HIS A 6 5.73 -33.99 5.52
CA HIS A 6 6.77 -33.58 4.57
C HIS A 6 6.30 -33.63 3.13
N ALA A 7 5.60 -34.70 2.72
CA ALA A 7 5.02 -34.80 1.39
C ALA A 7 4.01 -33.69 1.13
N PHE A 8 3.15 -33.40 2.13
CA PHE A 8 2.18 -32.30 2.07
C PHE A 8 2.86 -30.93 1.89
N LEU A 9 3.83 -30.60 2.76
CA LEU A 9 4.57 -29.34 2.69
C LEU A 9 5.35 -29.21 1.39
N TYR A 10 5.90 -30.31 0.87
CA TYR A 10 6.56 -30.34 -0.43
C TYR A 10 5.60 -30.01 -1.57
N THR A 11 4.40 -30.61 -1.58
CA THR A 11 3.39 -30.30 -2.59
C THR A 11 2.94 -28.84 -2.52
N ILE A 12 2.74 -28.29 -1.32
CA ILE A 12 2.46 -26.86 -1.13
C ILE A 12 3.58 -26.01 -1.72
N ALA A 13 4.84 -26.34 -1.42
CA ALA A 13 6.00 -25.60 -1.92
C ALA A 13 6.07 -25.59 -3.44
N VAL A 14 5.82 -26.74 -4.11
CA VAL A 14 5.78 -26.84 -5.57
C VAL A 14 4.69 -25.94 -6.17
N ILE A 15 3.49 -25.92 -5.57
CA ILE A 15 2.39 -25.04 -6.03
C ILE A 15 2.78 -23.56 -5.85
N LEU A 16 3.36 -23.18 -4.72
CA LEU A 16 3.75 -21.80 -4.43
C LEU A 16 4.92 -21.31 -5.29
N GLN A 17 5.85 -22.19 -5.64
CA GLN A 17 7.03 -21.88 -6.47
C GLN A 17 6.74 -21.94 -7.98
N SER A 18 5.54 -22.35 -8.39
CA SER A 18 5.15 -22.34 -9.80
C SER A 18 5.15 -20.92 -10.38
N SER A 19 6.06 -20.65 -11.32
CA SER A 19 6.12 -19.38 -12.05
C SER A 19 5.10 -19.35 -13.18
N GLY A 20 4.56 -18.17 -13.51
CA GLY A 20 3.59 -18.00 -14.61
C GLY A 20 2.16 -18.47 -14.34
N VAL A 21 1.86 -19.01 -13.15
CA VAL A 21 0.51 -19.44 -12.76
C VAL A 21 -0.27 -18.25 -12.18
N ASP A 22 -1.52 -18.04 -12.61
CA ASP A 22 -2.40 -17.00 -12.04
C ASP A 22 -2.81 -17.33 -10.60
N ALA A 23 -3.07 -16.30 -9.79
CA ALA A 23 -3.49 -16.46 -8.39
C ALA A 23 -4.80 -17.25 -8.25
N ARG A 24 -5.72 -17.14 -9.22
CA ARG A 24 -6.97 -17.90 -9.23
C ARG A 24 -6.75 -19.39 -9.44
N LEU A 25 -5.78 -19.76 -10.29
CA LEU A 25 -5.44 -21.15 -10.55
C LEU A 25 -4.75 -21.79 -9.34
N ARG A 26 -3.83 -21.05 -8.68
CA ARG A 26 -3.26 -21.49 -7.39
C ARG A 26 -4.36 -21.70 -6.34
N SER A 27 -5.31 -20.77 -6.23
CA SER A 27 -6.46 -20.91 -5.31
C SER A 27 -7.32 -22.13 -5.62
N LEU A 28 -7.54 -22.45 -6.90
CA LEU A 28 -8.29 -23.64 -7.31
C LEU A 28 -7.58 -24.94 -6.90
N CYS A 29 -6.25 -25.01 -7.03
CA CYS A 29 -5.46 -26.16 -6.56
C CYS A 29 -5.65 -26.41 -5.06
N PHE A 30 -5.63 -25.36 -4.23
CA PHE A 30 -5.87 -25.48 -2.79
C PHE A 30 -7.32 -25.85 -2.45
N LYS A 31 -8.30 -25.32 -3.21
CA LYS A 31 -9.73 -25.64 -3.03
C LYS A 31 -10.05 -27.08 -3.45
N ALA A 32 -9.39 -27.61 -4.49
CA ALA A 32 -9.53 -28.99 -4.94
C ALA A 32 -9.05 -30.00 -3.89
N TRP A 33 -8.17 -29.58 -2.98
CA TRP A 33 -7.72 -30.35 -1.83
C TRP A 33 -8.71 -30.33 -0.66
N THR A 34 -9.95 -29.85 -0.87
CA THR A 34 -11.01 -29.76 0.15
C THR A 34 -10.62 -28.98 1.41
N ILE A 35 -9.61 -28.10 1.31
CA ILE A 35 -9.23 -27.19 2.38
C ILE A 35 -10.27 -26.06 2.40
N GLN A 36 -11.42 -26.32 3.02
CA GLN A 36 -12.44 -25.32 3.30
C GLN A 36 -12.25 -24.85 4.73
N LEU A 37 -11.37 -23.86 4.91
CA LEU A 37 -11.17 -23.23 6.21
C LEU A 37 -12.32 -22.26 6.47
N THR A 38 -12.98 -22.42 7.61
CA THR A 38 -13.82 -21.39 8.22
C THR A 38 -13.01 -20.12 8.47
N ALA A 39 -13.69 -18.98 8.65
CA ALA A 39 -13.00 -17.72 8.98
C ALA A 39 -12.08 -17.85 10.22
N HIS A 40 -12.53 -18.61 11.22
CA HIS A 40 -11.74 -18.90 12.42
C HIS A 40 -10.49 -19.75 12.13
N GLU A 41 -10.62 -20.80 11.31
CA GLU A 41 -9.48 -21.64 10.93
C GLU A 41 -8.46 -20.90 10.05
N GLN A 42 -8.90 -19.91 9.27
CA GLN A 42 -8.00 -19.03 8.52
C GLN A 42 -7.15 -18.17 9.46
N GLU A 43 -7.76 -17.57 10.49
CA GLU A 43 -7.03 -16.83 11.52
C GLU A 43 -6.05 -17.71 12.29
N LEU A 44 -6.47 -18.92 12.67
CA LEU A 44 -5.61 -19.90 13.35
C LEU A 44 -4.44 -20.35 12.47
N LEU A 45 -4.65 -20.56 11.17
CA LEU A 45 -3.59 -20.93 10.25
C LEU A 45 -2.56 -19.80 10.12
N ILE A 46 -3.02 -18.55 9.99
CA ILE A 46 -2.13 -17.38 9.94
C ILE A 46 -1.32 -17.28 11.23
N LEU A 47 -1.97 -17.42 12.40
CA LEU A 47 -1.31 -17.42 13.70
C LEU A 47 -0.26 -18.54 13.80
N THR A 48 -0.60 -19.75 13.38
CA THR A 48 0.29 -20.92 13.40
C THR A 48 1.51 -20.69 12.52
N CYS A 49 1.32 -20.17 11.30
CA CYS A 49 2.42 -19.80 10.40
C CYS A 49 3.33 -18.73 11.01
N ASN A 50 2.76 -17.74 11.71
CA ASN A 50 3.53 -16.70 12.38
C ASN A 50 4.37 -17.29 13.53
N ILE A 51 3.78 -18.14 14.36
CA ILE A 51 4.49 -18.83 15.47
C ILE A 51 5.61 -19.71 14.90
N LEU A 52 5.34 -20.49 13.85
CA LEU A 52 6.35 -21.33 13.20
C LEU A 52 7.47 -20.49 12.58
N GLY A 53 7.16 -19.31 12.03
CA GLY A 53 8.15 -18.36 11.54
C GLY A 53 9.03 -17.79 12.66
N THR A 54 8.45 -17.45 13.81
CA THR A 54 9.20 -17.01 15.00
C THR A 54 10.08 -18.13 15.55
N VAL A 55 9.54 -19.34 15.71
CA VAL A 55 10.29 -20.52 16.15
C VAL A 55 11.42 -20.82 15.16
N GLY A 56 11.14 -20.78 13.86
CA GLY A 56 12.14 -20.93 12.80
C GLY A 56 13.24 -19.87 12.92
N GLY A 57 12.88 -18.61 13.16
CA GLY A 57 13.82 -17.51 13.40
C GLY A 57 14.77 -17.78 14.58
N VAL A 58 14.20 -18.14 15.73
CA VAL A 58 14.96 -18.48 16.96
C VAL A 58 15.86 -19.69 16.75
N LEU A 59 15.40 -20.72 16.04
CA LEU A 59 16.18 -21.93 15.76
C LEU A 59 17.22 -21.74 14.64
N SER A 60 17.03 -20.75 13.78
CA SER A 60 17.94 -20.39 12.69
C SER A 60 19.03 -19.42 13.10
N GLU A 61 18.99 -18.90 14.32
CA GLU A 61 20.03 -18.05 14.88
C GLU A 61 21.30 -18.91 15.06
N PRO A 62 22.35 -18.71 14.25
CA PRO A 62 23.56 -19.49 14.41
C PRO A 62 24.16 -19.15 15.77
N SER A 63 24.28 -20.14 16.65
CA SER A 63 25.22 -20.04 17.76
C SER A 63 26.57 -19.57 17.19
N ILE A 64 27.20 -18.58 17.82
CA ILE A 64 28.43 -17.89 17.38
C ILE A 64 29.66 -18.83 17.47
N SER A 65 29.54 -20.05 17.00
CA SER A 65 30.58 -21.06 16.94
C SER A 65 30.11 -22.18 16.02
N GLU A 66 30.35 -22.01 14.72
CA GLU A 66 30.90 -23.05 13.84
C GLU A 66 30.99 -22.51 12.41
N ASN A 67 32.18 -22.00 12.08
CA ASN A 67 32.67 -21.95 10.71
C ASN A 67 32.60 -23.36 10.13
N TRP A 68 31.81 -23.61 9.07
CA TRP A 68 32.22 -24.57 8.05
C TRP A 68 31.94 -23.99 6.66
N VAL A 69 33.04 -23.89 5.92
CA VAL A 69 33.12 -23.54 4.52
C VAL A 69 32.40 -24.60 3.69
N THR A 70 31.44 -24.19 2.88
CA THR A 70 31.21 -24.81 1.57
C THR A 70 30.95 -23.69 0.56
N ASP A 71 32.02 -23.35 -0.14
CA ASP A 71 31.99 -22.72 -1.45
C ASP A 71 31.18 -23.59 -2.41
N SER A 72 30.17 -23.01 -3.09
CA SER A 72 29.69 -23.42 -4.43
C SER A 72 28.48 -22.59 -4.87
N ALA A 73 28.78 -21.63 -5.75
CA ALA A 73 28.03 -21.26 -6.94
C ALA A 73 26.51 -20.97 -6.83
N ASP A 74 26.24 -19.67 -6.99
CA ASP A 74 25.27 -19.18 -7.98
C ASP A 74 23.78 -19.28 -7.63
N ARG A 75 23.34 -18.43 -6.69
CA ARG A 75 22.02 -17.79 -6.75
C ARG A 75 22.09 -16.34 -6.29
N SER A 76 22.47 -15.48 -7.22
CA SER A 76 22.13 -14.06 -7.22
C SER A 76 20.61 -13.89 -7.38
N VAL A 77 19.84 -14.17 -6.34
CA VAL A 77 18.50 -13.57 -6.18
C VAL A 77 18.70 -12.56 -5.08
N ALA A 78 18.70 -11.30 -5.48
CA ALA A 78 18.86 -10.13 -4.63
C ALA A 78 18.16 -10.31 -3.29
N GLN A 79 18.94 -10.75 -2.30
CA GLN A 79 18.69 -10.53 -0.89
C GLN A 79 18.87 -9.03 -0.70
N ARG A 80 17.85 -8.27 -1.13
CA ARG A 80 17.56 -7.01 -0.48
C ARG A 80 17.32 -7.45 0.95
N THR A 81 18.29 -7.16 1.80
CA THR A 81 18.08 -6.92 3.21
C THR A 81 16.82 -6.08 3.31
N SER A 82 15.68 -6.75 3.45
CA SER A 82 14.49 -6.15 3.96
C SER A 82 14.87 -5.89 5.40
N ASP A 83 15.49 -4.74 5.65
CA ASP A 83 15.41 -4.08 6.93
C ASP A 83 13.92 -4.09 7.25
N ARG A 84 13.50 -5.06 8.04
CA ARG A 84 12.15 -5.11 8.58
C ARG A 84 12.12 -3.94 9.54
N VAL A 85 11.80 -2.76 9.00
CA VAL A 85 11.53 -1.58 9.80
C VAL A 85 10.28 -1.93 10.59
N ASP A 86 10.49 -2.35 11.83
CA ASP A 86 9.44 -2.56 12.81
C ASP A 86 8.88 -1.18 13.19
N VAL A 87 7.73 -0.83 12.61
CA VAL A 87 7.06 0.45 12.88
C VAL A 87 6.41 0.35 14.25
N LYS A 88 7.14 0.80 15.28
CA LYS A 88 6.66 0.79 16.67
C LYS A 88 5.50 1.75 16.92
N GLU A 89 5.47 2.88 16.22
CA GLU A 89 4.45 3.92 16.37
C GLU A 89 4.36 4.77 15.09
N THR A 90 3.16 5.16 14.68
CA THR A 90 2.94 6.18 13.64
C THR A 90 2.27 7.39 14.27
N ARG A 91 2.83 8.58 14.04
CA ARG A 91 2.24 9.84 14.47
C ARG A 91 1.72 10.63 13.29
N ASP A 92 0.66 11.39 13.52
CA ASP A 92 0.18 12.36 12.55
C ASP A 92 1.16 13.52 12.44
N VAL A 93 1.66 13.76 11.23
CA VAL A 93 2.59 14.84 10.89
C VAL A 93 1.97 15.84 9.91
N THR A 94 0.65 15.79 9.70
CA THR A 94 -0.09 16.64 8.74
C THR A 94 0.16 18.13 8.98
N SER A 95 0.37 18.55 10.23
CA SER A 95 0.72 19.95 10.59
C SER A 95 2.06 20.43 10.01
N HIS A 96 2.93 19.51 9.57
CA HIS A 96 4.23 19.80 8.96
C HIS A 96 4.19 19.66 7.43
N ALA A 97 3.01 19.40 6.86
CA ALA A 97 2.80 19.33 5.43
C ALA A 97 2.26 20.65 4.90
N ARG A 98 2.88 21.15 3.82
CA ARG A 98 2.39 22.29 3.05
C ARG A 98 1.57 21.77 1.87
N ILE A 99 0.32 22.23 1.76
CA ILE A 99 -0.61 21.76 0.73
C ILE A 99 -0.96 22.91 -0.23
N GLU A 100 -0.73 22.71 -1.52
CA GLU A 100 -1.11 23.63 -2.58
C GLU A 100 -2.12 22.94 -3.52
N ALA A 101 -3.29 23.55 -3.69
CA ALA A 101 -4.29 23.10 -4.63
C ALA A 101 -4.16 23.84 -5.96
N SER A 102 -4.46 23.15 -7.06
CA SER A 102 -4.51 23.78 -8.39
C SER A 102 -5.59 24.84 -8.53
N SER A 103 -6.56 24.87 -7.63
CA SER A 103 -7.69 25.80 -7.61
C SER A 103 -8.27 25.91 -6.21
N ARG A 104 -9.00 27.00 -5.94
CA ARG A 104 -9.67 27.27 -4.65
C ARG A 104 -8.77 27.00 -3.43
N GLN A 105 -7.55 27.55 -3.45
CA GLN A 105 -6.55 27.37 -2.38
C GLN A 105 -7.10 27.68 -0.98
N ALA A 106 -8.03 28.62 -0.85
CA ALA A 106 -8.67 28.95 0.43
C ALA A 106 -9.41 27.77 1.09
N MET A 107 -9.85 26.77 0.31
CA MET A 107 -10.54 25.58 0.81
C MET A 107 -9.56 24.49 1.30
N VAL A 108 -8.24 24.64 1.11
CA VAL A 108 -7.26 23.63 1.53
C VAL A 108 -7.29 23.42 3.05
N VAL A 109 -7.69 24.42 3.83
CA VAL A 109 -7.87 24.29 5.29
C VAL A 109 -8.88 23.19 5.66
N CYS A 110 -9.86 22.91 4.79
CA CYS A 110 -10.83 21.84 4.98
C CYS A 110 -10.22 20.43 4.86
N LEU A 111 -8.99 20.31 4.36
CA LEU A 111 -8.27 19.04 4.31
C LEU A 111 -7.47 18.77 5.58
N THR A 112 -7.47 19.69 6.56
CA THR A 112 -6.68 19.56 7.79
C THR A 112 -7.45 19.99 9.05
N ASP A 113 -8.74 20.28 8.95
CA ASP A 113 -9.57 20.83 10.04
C ASP A 113 -10.19 19.78 10.98
N GLY A 114 -10.01 18.49 10.70
CA GLY A 114 -10.55 17.39 11.51
C GLY A 114 -12.01 17.02 11.19
N SER A 115 -12.63 17.65 10.20
CA SER A 115 -14.06 17.50 9.93
C SER A 115 -14.33 16.59 8.72
N PRO A 116 -15.23 15.59 8.85
CA PRO A 116 -15.65 14.76 7.72
C PRO A 116 -16.69 15.45 6.81
N GLU A 117 -17.15 16.65 7.20
CA GLU A 117 -18.19 17.40 6.50
C GLU A 117 -17.61 18.49 5.59
N THR A 118 -16.41 18.96 5.88
CA THR A 118 -15.71 19.95 5.06
C THR A 118 -14.91 19.23 3.98
N PHE A 119 -14.66 19.92 2.87
CA PHE A 119 -13.99 19.35 1.71
C PHE A 119 -13.28 20.43 0.91
N TRP A 120 -12.25 20.02 0.18
CA TRP A 120 -11.76 20.79 -0.96
C TRP A 120 -12.53 20.36 -2.21
N GLU A 121 -12.97 21.33 -3.00
CA GLU A 121 -13.57 21.12 -4.31
C GLU A 121 -12.70 21.81 -5.36
N SER A 122 -12.29 21.07 -6.39
CA SER A 122 -11.57 21.67 -7.51
C SER A 122 -12.45 22.67 -8.25
N GLY A 123 -11.89 23.78 -8.69
CA GLY A 123 -12.58 24.75 -9.55
C GLY A 123 -13.02 24.15 -10.89
N GLU A 124 -14.09 24.70 -11.45
CA GLU A 124 -14.63 24.33 -12.77
C GLU A 124 -13.92 25.03 -13.93
N GLU A 125 -12.95 25.90 -13.63
CA GLU A 125 -12.25 26.72 -14.60
C GLU A 125 -11.31 25.86 -15.45
N ASP A 126 -11.75 25.62 -16.69
CA ASP A 126 -11.10 24.90 -17.78
C ASP A 126 -11.06 23.37 -17.64
N LYS A 127 -11.70 22.68 -18.61
CA LYS A 127 -11.64 21.21 -18.79
C LYS A 127 -10.21 20.67 -18.92
N SER A 128 -9.23 21.53 -19.23
CA SER A 128 -7.82 21.20 -19.39
C SER A 128 -6.99 21.39 -18.13
N ARG A 129 -7.48 22.06 -17.08
CA ARG A 129 -6.74 22.25 -15.85
C ARG A 129 -6.76 20.97 -15.01
N SER A 130 -5.56 20.53 -14.62
CA SER A 130 -5.36 19.36 -13.79
C SER A 130 -5.91 19.61 -12.37
N ARG A 131 -6.83 18.76 -11.91
CA ARG A 131 -7.33 18.75 -10.52
C ARG A 131 -6.27 18.11 -9.64
N THR A 132 -5.47 18.95 -8.98
CA THR A 132 -4.28 18.47 -8.29
C THR A 132 -4.10 19.11 -6.93
N LEU A 133 -3.54 18.33 -6.02
CA LEU A 133 -3.02 18.76 -4.73
C LEU A 133 -1.52 18.46 -4.72
N ASN A 134 -0.69 19.44 -4.45
CA ASN A 134 0.74 19.26 -4.21
C ASN A 134 0.96 19.28 -2.70
N VAL A 135 1.58 18.23 -2.18
CA VAL A 135 1.93 18.09 -0.78
C VAL A 135 3.45 18.12 -0.68
N THR A 136 3.95 19.10 0.06
CA THR A 136 5.37 19.22 0.40
C THR A 136 5.54 18.93 1.88
N PHE A 137 6.49 18.06 2.20
CA PHE A 137 6.82 17.68 3.57
C PHE A 137 8.04 18.47 4.03
N GLU A 138 7.85 19.36 4.99
CA GLU A 138 8.91 20.20 5.53
C GLU A 138 9.35 19.67 6.89
N ASN A 139 10.63 19.40 7.05
CA ASN A 139 11.24 18.96 8.32
C ASN A 139 10.59 17.70 8.94
N CYS A 140 9.95 16.85 8.14
CA CYS A 140 9.35 15.59 8.58
C CYS A 140 9.62 14.44 7.58
N THR A 141 9.55 13.21 8.08
CA THR A 141 9.75 11.99 7.27
C THR A 141 8.46 11.17 7.25
N PRO A 142 7.48 11.53 6.39
CA PRO A 142 6.23 10.82 6.32
C PRO A 142 6.43 9.42 5.72
N VAL A 143 5.61 8.48 6.16
CA VAL A 143 5.60 7.11 5.62
C VAL A 143 4.34 6.88 4.78
N LEU A 144 3.22 7.49 5.19
CA LEU A 144 1.91 7.27 4.60
C LEU A 144 1.19 8.61 4.39
N LEU A 145 0.63 8.78 3.20
CA LEU A 145 -0.27 9.89 2.86
C LEU A 145 -1.65 9.32 2.58
N CYS A 146 -2.67 9.86 3.24
CA CYS A 146 -4.05 9.40 3.13
C CYS A 146 -4.95 10.55 2.65
N LEU A 147 -5.97 10.23 1.85
CA LEU A 147 -7.06 11.15 1.50
C LEU A 147 -8.38 10.39 1.50
N PHE A 148 -9.44 10.99 2.01
CA PHE A 148 -10.78 10.43 2.01
C PHE A 148 -11.59 10.89 0.81
N ILE A 149 -12.22 9.92 0.13
CA ILE A 149 -13.10 10.16 -1.01
C ILE A 149 -14.48 9.60 -0.67
N ASP A 150 -15.51 10.38 -0.94
CA ASP A 150 -16.90 10.01 -0.69
C ASP A 150 -17.78 10.25 -1.93
N ASN A 151 -17.60 9.39 -2.93
CA ASN A 151 -18.40 9.45 -4.16
C ASN A 151 -19.89 9.12 -3.92
N SER A 152 -20.22 8.52 -2.77
CA SER A 152 -21.59 8.25 -2.38
C SER A 152 -22.36 9.52 -2.06
N ARG A 153 -21.69 10.52 -1.45
CA ARG A 153 -22.25 11.85 -1.19
C ARG A 153 -22.03 12.84 -2.34
N ASP A 154 -20.91 12.74 -3.05
CA ASP A 154 -20.48 13.74 -4.03
C ASP A 154 -20.88 13.37 -5.47
N GLU A 155 -22.16 13.09 -5.73
CA GLU A 155 -22.62 12.56 -7.03
C GLU A 155 -22.24 13.45 -8.22
N ALA A 156 -22.29 14.77 -8.07
CA ALA A 156 -21.93 15.75 -9.11
C ALA A 156 -20.43 16.07 -9.17
N CYS A 157 -19.61 15.49 -8.29
CA CYS A 157 -18.17 15.77 -8.15
C CYS A 157 -17.35 14.49 -7.90
N ARG A 158 -17.84 13.35 -8.42
CA ARG A 158 -17.20 12.04 -8.22
C ARG A 158 -15.77 12.00 -8.76
N THR A 159 -14.91 11.32 -8.03
CA THR A 159 -13.55 10.98 -8.45
C THR A 159 -13.53 9.54 -8.96
N SER A 160 -13.22 9.33 -10.24
CA SER A 160 -13.10 8.00 -10.85
C SER A 160 -11.67 7.45 -10.84
N GLN A 161 -10.67 8.32 -10.76
CA GLN A 161 -9.28 7.92 -10.67
C GLN A 161 -8.49 8.89 -9.79
N ILE A 162 -7.59 8.35 -8.98
CA ILE A 162 -6.62 9.09 -8.18
C ILE A 162 -5.22 8.55 -8.46
N SER A 163 -4.24 9.45 -8.60
CA SER A 163 -2.84 9.09 -8.78
C SER A 163 -1.92 9.93 -7.91
N PHE A 164 -0.90 9.31 -7.36
CA PHE A 164 0.14 9.94 -6.54
C PHE A 164 1.47 9.82 -7.28
N ARG A 165 2.17 10.93 -7.44
CA ARG A 165 3.44 11.01 -8.16
C ARG A 165 4.43 11.83 -7.34
N ALA A 166 5.55 11.23 -6.99
CA ALA A 166 6.64 11.93 -6.33
C ALA A 166 7.46 12.74 -7.33
N ALA A 167 7.91 13.92 -6.93
CA ALA A 167 9.03 14.60 -7.57
C ALA A 167 10.32 14.19 -6.84
N LEU A 168 11.31 13.70 -7.59
CA LEU A 168 12.62 13.32 -7.09
C LEU A 168 13.58 14.52 -7.18
N SER A 169 14.65 14.48 -6.40
CA SER A 169 15.63 15.58 -6.31
C SER A 169 16.35 15.87 -7.62
N ASP A 170 16.39 14.91 -8.54
CA ASP A 170 16.95 15.05 -9.90
C ASP A 170 15.97 15.69 -10.90
N GLY A 171 14.79 16.11 -10.43
CA GLY A 171 13.72 16.69 -11.25
C GLY A 171 12.86 15.65 -11.97
N SER A 172 13.20 14.37 -11.89
CA SER A 172 12.37 13.30 -12.45
C SER A 172 11.12 13.06 -11.60
N ARG A 173 10.13 12.37 -12.16
CA ARG A 173 8.89 12.04 -11.48
C ARG A 173 8.71 10.54 -11.40
N LYS A 174 8.29 10.05 -10.23
CA LYS A 174 8.02 8.64 -9.97
C LYS A 174 6.56 8.43 -9.61
N ASP A 175 5.86 7.56 -10.33
CA ASP A 175 4.51 7.14 -9.95
C ASP A 175 4.56 6.28 -8.68
N LEU A 176 3.83 6.68 -7.64
CA LEU A 176 3.75 5.97 -6.37
C LEU A 176 2.50 5.09 -6.30
N LEU A 177 1.36 5.62 -6.75
CA LEU A 177 0.07 4.92 -6.75
C LEU A 177 -0.80 5.44 -7.89
N SER A 178 -1.56 4.56 -8.53
CA SER A 178 -2.65 4.94 -9.43
C SER A 178 -3.80 3.96 -9.20
N LYS A 179 -4.98 4.48 -8.85
CA LYS A 179 -6.13 3.67 -8.46
C LYS A 179 -7.40 4.22 -9.11
N ASN A 180 -8.16 3.33 -9.74
CA ASN A 180 -9.53 3.62 -10.15
C ASN A 180 -10.48 3.41 -8.97
N LEU A 181 -11.47 4.27 -8.85
CA LEU A 181 -12.46 4.26 -7.77
C LEU A 181 -13.84 3.97 -8.34
N ASP A 182 -14.61 3.17 -7.61
CA ASP A 182 -15.99 2.87 -7.95
C ASP A 182 -16.89 4.12 -7.76
N GLN A 183 -18.04 4.13 -8.45
CA GLN A 183 -18.96 5.26 -8.42
C GLN A 183 -19.55 5.54 -7.03
N ASN A 184 -19.59 4.54 -6.15
CA ASN A 184 -20.06 4.64 -4.78
C ASN A 184 -18.91 4.48 -3.77
N PHE A 185 -17.65 4.63 -4.20
CA PHE A 185 -16.50 4.54 -3.30
C PHE A 185 -16.63 5.55 -2.16
N CYS A 186 -16.55 5.05 -0.93
CA CYS A 186 -16.53 5.84 0.30
C CYS A 186 -15.43 5.27 1.20
N GLY A 187 -14.34 6.01 1.37
CA GLY A 187 -13.22 5.55 2.19
C GLY A 187 -11.89 6.23 1.93
N TRP A 188 -10.88 5.75 2.64
CA TRP A 188 -9.51 6.24 2.60
C TRP A 188 -8.72 5.65 1.42
N VAL A 189 -8.10 6.52 0.64
CA VAL A 189 -7.04 6.17 -0.31
C VAL A 189 -5.71 6.43 0.37
N LYS A 190 -4.83 5.42 0.40
CA LYS A 190 -3.56 5.45 1.14
C LYS A 190 -2.40 5.23 0.18
N CYS A 191 -1.36 6.05 0.26
CA CYS A 191 -0.16 5.96 -0.57
C CYS A 191 1.09 5.97 0.32
N CYS A 192 2.01 5.02 0.10
CA CYS A 192 3.31 5.05 0.75
C CYS A 192 4.15 6.20 0.14
N VAL A 193 4.65 7.08 1.01
CA VAL A 193 5.44 8.28 0.64
C VAL A 193 6.77 8.32 1.38
N ALA A 194 7.25 7.17 1.83
CA ALA A 194 8.56 7.06 2.46
C ALA A 194 9.66 7.60 1.53
N SER A 195 10.54 8.41 2.11
CA SER A 195 11.71 8.98 1.44
C SER A 195 11.41 9.93 0.27
N VAL A 196 10.21 10.52 0.21
CA VAL A 196 9.89 11.58 -0.75
C VAL A 196 9.46 12.87 -0.04
N THR A 197 9.86 14.02 -0.60
CA THR A 197 9.56 15.34 -0.01
C THR A 197 8.40 16.04 -0.70
N HIS A 198 8.15 15.73 -1.97
CA HIS A 198 7.14 16.39 -2.80
C HIS A 198 6.28 15.35 -3.49
N VAL A 199 4.97 15.42 -3.28
CA VAL A 199 3.98 14.51 -3.86
C VAL A 199 2.90 15.31 -4.57
N ASN A 200 2.72 15.06 -5.86
CA ASN A 200 1.60 15.54 -6.63
C ASN A 200 0.50 14.47 -6.63
N ILE A 201 -0.69 14.86 -6.21
CA ILE A 201 -1.90 14.06 -6.24
C ILE A 201 -2.74 14.59 -7.39
N SER A 202 -3.13 13.72 -8.32
CA SER A 202 -4.00 14.07 -9.44
C SER A 202 -5.31 13.29 -9.38
N LEU A 203 -6.41 14.00 -9.65
CA LEU A 203 -7.76 13.50 -9.56
C LEU A 203 -8.41 13.61 -10.94
N LYS A 204 -9.13 12.56 -11.33
CA LYS A 204 -9.97 12.56 -12.53
C LYS A 204 -11.36 12.08 -12.17
N GLY A 205 -12.34 12.60 -12.88
CA GLY A 205 -13.74 12.28 -12.67
C GLY A 205 -14.58 12.61 -13.91
N PRO A 206 -15.80 12.07 -14.00
CA PRO A 206 -16.70 12.32 -15.14
C PRO A 206 -17.25 13.74 -15.16
N HIS A 207 -17.33 14.41 -14.01
CA HIS A 207 -17.83 15.79 -13.88
C HIS A 207 -16.68 16.80 -13.97
N ASN A 208 -17.01 18.09 -14.05
CA ASN A 208 -16.02 19.19 -14.20
C ASN A 208 -15.18 19.41 -12.93
N ALA A 209 -15.67 18.98 -11.78
CA ALA A 209 -14.99 19.11 -10.49
C ALA A 209 -14.83 17.75 -9.79
N SER A 210 -13.95 17.72 -8.80
CA SER A 210 -13.74 16.60 -7.89
C SER A 210 -13.71 17.13 -6.46
N ARG A 211 -14.35 16.39 -5.55
CA ARG A 211 -14.31 16.67 -4.11
C ARG A 211 -13.42 15.69 -3.38
N VAL A 212 -12.66 16.22 -2.42
CA VAL A 212 -11.75 15.47 -1.57
C VAL A 212 -11.89 15.97 -0.14
N ARG A 213 -11.82 15.04 0.79
CA ARG A 213 -11.82 15.30 2.24
C ARG A 213 -10.46 14.89 2.82
N GLN A 214 -10.32 15.13 4.12
CA GLN A 214 -9.15 14.75 4.92
C GLN A 214 -8.59 13.38 4.57
#